data_AF-A0A6I1NNL3-F1
#
_entry.id   AF-A0A6I1NNL3-F1
#
_cell.length_a   1.000
_cell.length_b   1.000
_cell.length_c   1.000
_cell.angle_alpha   90.00
_cell.angle_beta   90.00
_cell.angle_gamma   90.00
#
_symmetry.space_group_name_H-M   'P 1'
#
loop_
_entity.id
_entity.type
_entity.pdbx_description
1 polymer ?
#
loop_
_entity_poly.entity_id
_entity_poly.type
_entity_poly.pdbx_seq_one_letter_code
_entity_poly.pdbx_strand_id
1 'polypeptide(L)'
;LARLAAERGADALAISPIHALSAIDQEHYSPYSPSSRLLLNTLYASPAALLGEREVRMAIEACGLEQQLEELEQRPLVDWPRAASARLRLLEALYHGFSHGDHPLRRDFDSFREAGGQALEHHCRFEVLQAQAVEHGLGADWRNWPKAWHDPYHPEVA
;
A
#
# COMPACT_ATOMS: atom_id res chain seq x y z
N LEU A 1 -14.99 -13.55 -7.96
CA LEU A 1 -15.96 -12.70 -8.68
C LEU A 1 -15.93 -12.91 -10.19
N ALA A 2 -14.82 -12.63 -10.89
CA ALA A 2 -14.75 -12.71 -12.37
C ALA A 2 -15.26 -14.03 -12.96
N ARG A 3 -14.84 -15.19 -12.42
CA ARG A 3 -15.32 -16.52 -12.87
C ARG A 3 -16.85 -16.65 -12.77
N LEU A 4 -17.43 -16.28 -11.62
CA LEU A 4 -18.87 -16.34 -11.39
C LEU A 4 -19.68 -15.38 -12.28
N ALA A 5 -19.10 -14.24 -12.63
CA ALA A 5 -19.73 -13.28 -13.54
C ALA A 5 -19.70 -13.80 -14.99
N ALA A 6 -18.56 -14.35 -15.43
CA ALA A 6 -18.42 -14.96 -16.74
C ALA A 6 -19.37 -16.16 -16.93
N GLU A 7 -19.54 -17.01 -15.91
CA GLU A 7 -20.53 -18.10 -15.91
C GLU A 7 -21.97 -17.60 -16.09
N ARG A 8 -22.25 -16.33 -15.82
CA ARG A 8 -23.55 -15.67 -15.99
C ARG A 8 -23.62 -14.82 -17.27
N GLY A 9 -22.64 -14.93 -18.16
CA GLY A 9 -22.61 -14.23 -19.44
C GLY A 9 -22.10 -12.79 -19.37
N ALA A 10 -21.41 -12.39 -18.31
CA ALA A 10 -20.77 -11.08 -18.26
C ALA A 10 -19.47 -11.08 -19.07
N ASP A 11 -19.33 -10.11 -19.99
CA ASP A 11 -18.14 -9.95 -20.83
C ASP A 11 -17.01 -9.17 -20.16
N ALA A 12 -17.33 -8.32 -19.17
CA ALA A 12 -16.37 -7.45 -18.51
C ALA A 12 -16.77 -7.10 -17.08
N LEU A 13 -15.78 -6.73 -16.27
CA LEU A 13 -15.96 -6.11 -14.96
C LEU A 13 -15.42 -4.68 -15.00
N ALA A 14 -16.28 -3.71 -14.73
CA ALA A 14 -15.86 -2.34 -14.50
C ALA A 14 -15.51 -2.16 -13.02
N ILE A 15 -14.37 -1.51 -12.75
CA ILE A 15 -13.92 -1.18 -11.40
C ILE A 15 -13.70 0.33 -11.28
N SER A 16 -13.81 0.84 -10.06
CA SER A 16 -13.33 2.18 -9.74
C SER A 16 -11.81 2.26 -9.95
N PRO A 17 -11.24 3.47 -10.08
CA PRO A 17 -9.79 3.62 -10.14
C PRO A 17 -9.12 2.99 -8.91
N ILE A 18 -8.02 2.28 -9.13
CA ILE A 18 -7.19 1.63 -8.09
C ILE A 18 -5.81 2.29 -8.00
N HIS A 19 -5.75 3.57 -8.33
CA HIS A 19 -4.54 4.39 -8.33
C HIS A 19 -3.94 4.51 -6.93
N ALA A 20 -2.62 4.64 -6.85
CA ALA A 20 -1.91 4.82 -5.58
C ALA A 20 -2.49 6.02 -4.81
N LEU A 21 -2.87 5.76 -3.57
CA LEU A 21 -3.24 6.75 -2.56
C LEU A 21 -2.08 6.90 -1.57
N SER A 22 -2.20 7.84 -0.64
CA SER A 22 -1.23 7.98 0.45
C SER A 22 -1.35 6.82 1.44
N ALA A 23 -0.21 6.27 1.86
CA ALA A 23 -0.15 5.32 2.98
C ALA A 23 -0.31 6.01 4.35
N ILE A 24 -0.01 7.32 4.40
CA ILE A 24 0.04 8.12 5.65
C ILE A 24 -1.27 8.87 5.88
N ASP A 25 -1.77 9.55 4.86
CA ASP A 25 -3.00 10.34 4.90
C ASP A 25 -4.22 9.48 4.57
N GLN A 26 -4.59 8.65 5.55
CA GLN A 26 -5.62 7.62 5.39
C GLN A 26 -7.06 8.18 5.42
N GLU A 27 -7.23 9.46 5.72
CA GLU A 27 -8.52 10.16 5.63
C GLU A 27 -8.86 10.54 4.18
N HIS A 28 -7.85 10.66 3.31
CA HIS A 28 -8.03 10.95 1.88
C HIS A 28 -8.12 9.66 1.03
N TYR A 29 -9.19 8.90 1.23
CA TYR A 29 -9.43 7.61 0.56
C TYR A 29 -10.23 7.70 -0.77
N SER A 30 -10.38 8.89 -1.35
CA SER A 30 -11.09 9.05 -2.63
C SER A 30 -10.24 8.52 -3.81
N PRO A 31 -10.74 7.56 -4.61
CA PRO A 31 -10.00 7.04 -5.77
C PRO A 31 -9.82 8.07 -6.89
N TYR A 32 -10.49 9.22 -6.81
CA TYR A 32 -10.42 10.32 -7.78
C TYR A 32 -9.46 11.44 -7.39
N SER A 33 -8.83 11.35 -6.20
CA SER A 33 -7.77 12.25 -5.76
C SER A 33 -6.48 11.50 -5.45
N PRO A 34 -5.93 10.72 -6.40
CA PRO A 34 -4.79 9.85 -6.12
C PRO A 34 -3.46 10.61 -5.99
N SER A 35 -2.53 9.99 -5.28
CA SER A 35 -1.11 10.39 -5.25
C SER A 35 -0.47 10.15 -6.61
N SER A 36 -0.74 9.00 -7.24
CA SER A 36 -0.24 8.69 -8.59
C SER A 36 -1.20 7.84 -9.39
N ARG A 37 -1.47 8.24 -10.63
CA ARG A 37 -2.24 7.44 -11.61
C ARG A 37 -1.41 6.35 -12.29
N LEU A 38 -0.09 6.38 -12.14
CA LEU A 38 0.84 5.41 -12.75
C LEU A 38 1.08 4.18 -11.87
N LEU A 39 0.70 4.27 -10.59
CA LEU A 39 0.96 3.25 -9.57
C LEU A 39 -0.37 2.80 -8.94
N LEU A 40 -0.32 1.71 -8.17
CA LEU A 40 -1.49 1.03 -7.64
C LEU A 40 -1.63 1.24 -6.13
N ASN A 41 -2.88 1.25 -5.66
CA ASN A 41 -3.20 1.29 -4.23
C ASN A 41 -2.87 -0.06 -3.57
N THR A 42 -1.90 -0.04 -2.67
CA THR A 42 -1.41 -1.22 -1.93
C THR A 42 -2.49 -1.84 -1.03
N LEU A 43 -3.53 -1.08 -0.66
CA LEU A 43 -4.65 -1.61 0.12
C LEU A 43 -5.46 -2.67 -0.63
N TYR A 44 -5.32 -2.81 -1.95
CA TYR A 44 -5.95 -3.91 -2.69
C TYR A 44 -5.06 -5.16 -2.83
N ALA A 45 -3.81 -5.13 -2.36
CA ALA A 45 -2.90 -6.28 -2.47
C ALA A 45 -3.41 -7.49 -1.67
N SER A 46 -3.34 -8.69 -2.25
CA SER A 46 -3.68 -9.95 -1.57
C SER A 46 -2.41 -10.73 -1.26
N PRO A 47 -1.76 -10.50 -0.09
CA PRO A 47 -0.50 -11.17 0.23
C PRO A 47 -0.66 -12.69 0.35
N ALA A 48 -1.83 -13.18 0.78
CA ALA A 48 -2.10 -14.61 0.93
C ALA A 48 -2.03 -15.36 -0.40
N ALA A 49 -2.40 -14.71 -1.51
CA ALA A 49 -2.32 -15.29 -2.85
C ALA A 49 -0.87 -15.52 -3.32
N LEU A 50 0.10 -14.83 -2.72
CA LEU A 50 1.52 -14.88 -3.10
C LEU A 50 2.39 -15.62 -2.06
N LEU A 51 2.21 -15.28 -0.78
CA LEU A 51 3.01 -15.78 0.34
C LEU A 51 2.40 -17.01 1.01
N GLY A 52 1.09 -17.24 0.82
CA GLY A 52 0.34 -18.31 1.47
C GLY A 52 -0.49 -17.82 2.67
N GLU A 53 -1.60 -18.52 2.91
CA GLU A 53 -2.55 -18.23 3.99
C GLU A 53 -1.93 -18.38 5.40
N ARG A 54 -0.99 -19.32 5.56
CA ARG A 54 -0.37 -19.60 6.86
C ARG A 54 0.55 -18.45 7.27
N GLU A 55 1.35 -17.96 6.35
CA GLU A 55 2.31 -16.87 6.52
C GLU A 55 1.59 -15.57 6.88
N VAL A 56 0.50 -15.26 6.17
CA VAL A 56 -0.35 -14.10 6.49
C VAL A 56 -1.01 -14.25 7.85
N ARG A 57 -1.55 -15.43 8.19
CA ARG A 57 -2.14 -15.67 9.51
C ARG A 57 -1.14 -15.48 10.66
N MET A 58 0.05 -16.04 10.52
CA MET A 58 1.12 -15.85 11.51
C MET A 58 1.50 -14.37 11.68
N ALA A 59 1.53 -13.60 10.59
CA ALA A 59 1.80 -12.17 10.66
C ALA A 59 0.65 -11.39 11.33
N ILE A 60 -0.62 -11.76 11.05
CA ILE A 60 -1.79 -11.19 11.74
C ILE A 60 -1.66 -11.43 13.26
N GLU A 61 -1.38 -12.67 13.67
CA GLU A 61 -1.21 -13.07 15.07
C GLU A 61 -0.06 -12.32 15.74
N ALA A 62 1.10 -12.25 15.07
CA ALA A 62 2.27 -11.53 15.59
C ALA A 62 2.01 -10.03 15.75
N CYS A 63 1.15 -9.43 14.91
CA CYS A 63 0.75 -8.03 15.01
C CYS A 63 -0.43 -7.77 15.97
N GLY A 64 -1.06 -8.82 16.50
CA GLY A 64 -2.26 -8.71 17.34
C GLY A 64 -3.44 -8.09 16.60
N LEU A 65 -3.60 -8.41 15.32
CA LEU A 65 -4.60 -7.80 14.42
C LEU A 65 -5.91 -8.59 14.32
N GLU A 66 -5.99 -9.80 14.87
CA GLU A 66 -7.11 -10.74 14.70
C GLU A 66 -8.45 -10.09 15.06
N GLN A 67 -8.58 -9.60 16.29
CA GLN A 67 -9.82 -9.01 16.79
C GLN A 67 -10.18 -7.73 16.01
N GLN A 68 -9.19 -6.92 15.65
CA GLN A 68 -9.41 -5.69 14.91
C GLN A 68 -9.91 -5.99 13.49
N LEU A 69 -9.31 -6.95 12.79
CA LEU A 69 -9.71 -7.32 11.44
C LEU A 69 -11.09 -7.98 11.43
N GLU A 70 -11.38 -8.87 12.39
CA GLU A 70 -12.70 -9.48 12.55
C GLU A 70 -13.77 -8.40 12.80
N GLU A 71 -13.52 -7.44 13.69
CA GLU A 71 -14.45 -6.33 13.94
C GLU A 71 -14.70 -5.51 12.66
N LEU A 72 -13.65 -5.19 11.90
CA LEU A 72 -13.74 -4.39 10.68
C LEU A 72 -14.50 -5.11 9.56
N GLU A 73 -14.32 -6.43 9.41
CA GLU A 73 -15.03 -7.24 8.41
C GLU A 73 -16.53 -7.32 8.66
N GLN A 74 -16.98 -7.21 9.92
CA GLN A 74 -18.39 -7.23 10.28
C GLN A 74 -19.09 -5.87 10.09
N ARG A 75 -18.36 -4.80 9.78
CA ARG A 75 -18.97 -3.47 9.58
C ARG A 75 -19.72 -3.39 8.24
N PRO A 76 -20.87 -2.70 8.19
CA PRO A 76 -21.64 -2.53 6.96
C PRO A 76 -20.96 -1.60 5.95
N LEU A 77 -20.02 -0.75 6.41
CA LEU A 77 -19.24 0.18 5.60
C LEU A 77 -17.75 -0.03 5.89
N VAL A 78 -16.93 0.19 4.87
CA VAL A 78 -15.47 0.16 5.01
C VAL A 78 -15.03 1.35 5.87
N ASP A 79 -14.46 1.05 7.03
CA ASP A 79 -13.76 2.01 7.87
C ASP A 79 -12.33 2.19 7.32
N TRP A 80 -12.20 3.07 6.32
CA TRP A 80 -10.97 3.23 5.54
C TRP A 80 -9.73 3.54 6.40
N PRO A 81 -9.76 4.50 7.34
CA PRO A 81 -8.58 4.78 8.18
C PRO A 81 -8.15 3.57 9.02
N ARG A 82 -9.08 2.92 9.73
CA ARG A 82 -8.73 1.76 10.57
C ARG A 82 -8.29 0.56 9.74
N ALA A 83 -8.92 0.32 8.60
CA ALA A 83 -8.56 -0.78 7.70
C ALA A 83 -7.20 -0.54 7.03
N ALA A 84 -6.92 0.69 6.57
CA ALA A 84 -5.64 1.05 5.98
C ALA A 84 -4.50 0.89 6.99
N SER A 85 -4.66 1.42 8.20
CA SER A 85 -3.69 1.28 9.28
C SER A 85 -3.38 -0.19 9.60
N ALA A 86 -4.42 -1.02 9.81
CA ALA A 86 -4.24 -2.44 10.08
C ALA A 86 -3.52 -3.17 8.93
N ARG A 87 -3.89 -2.84 7.69
CA ARG A 87 -3.34 -3.49 6.50
C ARG A 87 -1.90 -3.09 6.24
N LEU A 88 -1.52 -1.83 6.43
CA LEU A 88 -0.13 -1.39 6.29
C LEU A 88 0.76 -2.02 7.36
N ARG A 89 0.30 -2.12 8.62
CA ARG A 89 1.01 -2.84 9.69
C ARG A 89 1.26 -4.31 9.33
N LEU A 90 0.25 -4.98 8.75
CA LEU A 90 0.39 -6.37 8.28
C LEU A 90 1.39 -6.47 7.12
N LEU A 91 1.30 -5.58 6.11
CA LEU A 91 2.21 -5.59 4.97
C LEU A 91 3.66 -5.30 5.37
N GLU A 92 3.88 -4.41 6.34
CA GLU A 92 5.20 -4.11 6.90
C GLU A 92 5.79 -5.34 7.62
N ALA A 93 4.99 -6.02 8.45
CA ALA A 93 5.45 -7.24 9.14
C ALA A 93 5.80 -8.37 8.14
N LEU A 94 4.98 -8.54 7.11
CA LEU A 94 5.26 -9.50 6.03
C LEU A 94 6.52 -9.12 5.25
N TYR A 95 6.70 -7.83 4.94
CA TYR A 95 7.91 -7.35 4.27
C TYR A 95 9.16 -7.53 5.15
N HIS A 96 9.06 -7.30 6.46
CA HIS A 96 10.15 -7.60 7.39
C HIS A 96 10.52 -9.09 7.35
N GLY A 97 9.54 -10.00 7.40
CA GLY A 97 9.80 -11.43 7.26
C GLY A 97 10.42 -11.81 5.91
N PHE A 98 9.92 -11.21 4.82
CA PHE A 98 10.43 -11.43 3.46
C PHE A 98 11.86 -10.91 3.26
N SER A 99 12.18 -9.74 3.80
CA SER A 99 13.48 -9.07 3.60
C SER A 99 14.62 -9.76 4.37
N HIS A 100 14.30 -10.43 5.48
CA HIS A 100 15.26 -11.14 6.31
C HIS A 100 15.43 -12.60 5.86
N GLY A 101 16.03 -12.83 4.68
CA GLY A 101 16.39 -14.17 4.23
C GLY A 101 16.54 -14.33 2.73
N ASP A 102 16.85 -15.55 2.32
CA ASP A 102 16.81 -15.99 0.92
C ASP A 102 15.40 -16.50 0.59
N HIS A 103 14.49 -15.55 0.32
CA HIS A 103 13.12 -15.88 -0.04
C HIS A 103 13.02 -16.20 -1.55
N PRO A 104 12.27 -17.26 -1.97
CA PRO A 104 12.16 -17.63 -3.39
C PRO A 104 11.72 -16.49 -4.32
N LEU A 105 10.91 -15.57 -3.81
CA LEU A 105 10.41 -14.39 -4.55
C LEU A 105 11.39 -13.21 -4.58
N ARG A 106 12.59 -13.32 -3.99
CA ARG A 106 13.55 -12.22 -3.93
C ARG A 106 13.93 -11.73 -5.32
N ARG A 107 14.21 -12.66 -6.23
CA ARG A 107 14.56 -12.33 -7.62
C ARG A 107 13.42 -11.62 -8.36
N ASP A 108 12.18 -12.07 -8.16
CA ASP A 108 11.00 -11.45 -8.79
C ASP A 108 10.76 -10.04 -8.24
N PHE A 109 10.95 -9.85 -6.93
CA PHE A 109 10.87 -8.54 -6.28
C PHE A 109 11.94 -7.57 -6.79
N ASP A 110 13.20 -8.01 -6.87
CA ASP A 110 14.29 -7.19 -7.39
C ASP A 110 14.05 -6.84 -8.87
N SER A 111 13.56 -7.80 -9.67
CA SER A 111 13.16 -7.55 -11.08
C SER A 111 12.01 -6.55 -11.19
N PHE A 112 11.01 -6.62 -10.30
CA PHE A 112 9.91 -5.65 -10.25
C PHE A 112 10.42 -4.24 -9.93
N ARG A 113 11.35 -4.12 -8.97
CA ARG A 113 11.96 -2.83 -8.62
C ARG A 113 12.75 -2.24 -9.77
N GLU A 114 13.57 -3.06 -10.43
CA GLU A 114 14.33 -2.64 -11.62
C GLU A 114 13.39 -2.18 -12.75
N ALA A 115 12.32 -2.94 -13.03
CA ALA A 115 11.34 -2.61 -14.07
C ALA A 115 10.52 -1.34 -13.73
N GLY A 116 10.20 -1.12 -12.46
CA GLY A 116 9.51 0.09 -12.00
C GLY A 116 10.36 1.36 -12.12
N GLY A 117 11.68 1.20 -12.05
CA GLY A 117 12.66 2.25 -12.30
C GLY A 117 12.42 3.52 -11.49
N GLN A 118 12.72 4.66 -12.11
CA GLN A 118 12.68 5.96 -11.43
C GLN A 118 11.28 6.36 -10.94
N ALA A 119 10.22 6.01 -11.68
CA ALA A 119 8.86 6.39 -11.31
C ALA A 119 8.42 5.71 -10.00
N LEU A 120 8.77 4.43 -9.82
CA LEU A 120 8.51 3.71 -8.58
C LEU A 120 9.36 4.29 -7.43
N GLU A 121 10.65 4.52 -7.67
CA GLU A 121 11.57 5.04 -6.66
C GLU A 121 11.14 6.43 -6.14
N HIS A 122 10.78 7.35 -7.04
CA HIS A 122 10.29 8.68 -6.65
C HIS A 122 9.01 8.60 -5.83
N HIS A 123 8.10 7.68 -6.15
CA HIS A 123 6.87 7.51 -5.37
C HIS A 123 7.16 6.93 -3.99
N CYS A 124 8.01 5.91 -3.88
CA CYS A 124 8.41 5.37 -2.59
C CYS A 124 9.08 6.44 -1.70
N ARG A 125 9.97 7.27 -2.27
CA ARG A 125 10.58 8.39 -1.55
C ARG A 125 9.56 9.44 -1.13
N PHE A 126 8.62 9.78 -2.01
CA PHE A 126 7.53 10.71 -1.68
C PHE A 126 6.72 10.22 -0.47
N GLU A 127 6.35 8.94 -0.42
CA GLU A 127 5.60 8.37 0.72
C GLU A 127 6.43 8.44 2.03
N VAL A 128 7.74 8.18 1.96
CA VAL A 128 8.64 8.33 3.13
C VAL A 128 8.75 9.78 3.59
N LEU A 129 8.92 10.73 2.66
CA LEU A 129 8.95 12.16 2.99
C LEU A 129 7.62 12.65 3.55
N GLN A 130 6.50 12.13 3.05
CA GLN A 130 5.19 12.44 3.58
C GLN A 130 5.02 11.94 5.02
N ALA A 131 5.51 10.73 5.32
CA ALA A 131 5.51 10.20 6.68
C ALA A 131 6.32 11.10 7.61
N GLN A 132 7.54 11.49 7.21
CA GLN A 132 8.38 12.40 7.96
C GLN A 132 7.74 13.78 8.14
N ALA A 133 7.13 14.34 7.10
CA ALA A 133 6.48 15.64 7.17
C ALA A 133 5.31 15.66 8.17
N VAL A 134 4.49 14.60 8.17
CA VAL A 134 3.38 14.45 9.13
C VAL A 134 3.92 14.31 10.56
N GLU A 135 4.96 13.49 10.77
CA GLU A 135 5.61 13.31 12.07
C GLU A 135 6.17 14.63 12.64
N HIS A 136 6.75 15.48 11.79
CA HIS A 136 7.29 16.78 12.17
C HIS A 136 6.24 17.91 12.20
N GLY A 137 4.95 17.59 12.00
CA GLY A 137 3.85 18.58 12.06
C GLY A 137 3.73 19.51 10.85
N LEU A 138 4.41 19.21 9.74
CA LEU A 138 4.30 19.95 8.48
C LEU A 138 3.05 19.56 7.66
N GLY A 139 2.46 18.40 7.98
CA GLY A 139 1.28 17.85 7.32
C GLY A 139 1.59 17.11 6.02
N ALA A 140 0.56 16.49 5.43
CA ALA A 140 0.69 15.60 4.28
C ALA A 140 0.81 16.33 2.92
N ASP A 141 0.50 17.63 2.87
CA ASP A 141 0.54 18.43 1.65
C ASP A 141 1.96 18.92 1.36
N TRP A 142 2.57 18.34 0.32
CA TRP A 142 3.95 18.61 -0.09
C TRP A 142 4.25 20.07 -0.40
N ARG A 143 3.23 20.86 -0.75
CA ARG A 143 3.40 22.29 -1.06
C ARG A 143 3.82 23.11 0.17
N ASN A 144 3.64 22.55 1.37
CA ASN A 144 3.99 23.18 2.64
C ASN A 144 5.34 22.68 3.20
N TRP A 145 6.00 21.75 2.51
CA TRP A 145 7.28 21.17 2.97
C TRP A 145 8.45 22.12 2.71
N PRO A 146 9.66 21.83 3.25
CA PRO A 146 10.86 22.59 2.92
C PRO A 146 11.12 22.58 1.41
N LYS A 147 11.56 23.72 0.86
CA LYS A 147 11.82 23.85 -0.59
C LYS A 147 12.78 22.79 -1.14
N ALA A 148 13.73 22.33 -0.32
CA ALA A 148 14.64 21.25 -0.68
C ALA A 148 13.93 19.95 -1.04
N TRP A 149 12.75 19.69 -0.45
CA TRP A 149 11.98 18.46 -0.66
C TRP A 149 11.09 18.51 -1.91
N HIS A 150 11.03 19.66 -2.60
CA HIS A 150 10.25 19.83 -3.83
C HIS A 150 10.99 19.37 -5.07
N ASP A 151 12.31 19.20 -4.97
CA ASP A 151 13.15 18.67 -6.06
C ASP A 151 13.53 17.21 -5.74
N PRO A 152 13.03 16.21 -6.50
CA PRO A 152 13.31 14.80 -6.25
C PRO A 152 14.80 14.44 -6.42
N TYR A 153 15.61 15.33 -7.00
CA TYR A 153 17.05 15.15 -7.16
C TYR A 153 17.89 15.92 -6.14
N HIS A 154 17.25 16.66 -5.22
CA HIS A 154 17.97 17.38 -4.19
C HIS A 154 18.68 16.39 -3.25
N PRO A 155 19.92 16.68 -2.79
CA PRO A 155 20.66 15.78 -1.90
C PRO A 155 19.94 15.42 -0.59
N GLU A 156 19.02 16.28 -0.12
CA GLU A 156 18.20 16.01 1.07
C GLU A 156 17.03 15.03 0.82
N VAL A 157 16.75 14.72 -0.45
CA VAL A 157 15.73 13.76 -0.91
C VAL A 157 16.36 12.45 -1.40
N ALA A 158 17.67 12.46 -1.65
CA ALA A 158 18.42 11.37 -2.28
C ALA A 158 18.65 10.15 -1.36
#